data_AF-A0A1H4AP79-F1
#
_entry.id   AF-A0A1H4AP79-F1
#
_cell.length_a   1.000
_cell.length_b   1.000
_cell.length_c   1.000
_cell.angle_alpha   90.00
_cell.angle_beta   90.00
_cell.angle_gamma   90.00
#
_symmetry.space_group_name_H-M   'P 1'
#
loop_
_entity.id
_entity.type
_entity.pdbx_description
1 polymer ?
#
loop_
_entity_poly.entity_id
_entity_poly.type
_entity_poly.pdbx_seq_one_letter_code
_entity_poly.pdbx_strand_id
1 'polypeptide(L)'
;MAKLPVTLGCAVVLTPGAAGPPDSGVIVMIPQQFVTANGMPLAVAGSMCQMVNSLSGAPYPLSIGSVGVSGSLMINNQGLVRMGDQIIAGAGVLSILGPPATPAFTDGGPP
;
A
#
# COMPACT_ATOMS: atom_id res chain seq x y z
N MET A 1 -11.33 7.03 -10.85
CA MET A 1 -12.41 6.63 -9.92
C MET A 1 -11.94 6.97 -8.52
N ALA A 2 -12.80 7.52 -7.66
CA ALA A 2 -12.40 7.90 -6.31
C ALA A 2 -12.06 6.65 -5.48
N LYS A 3 -10.88 6.65 -4.85
CA LYS A 3 -10.36 5.53 -4.05
C LYS A 3 -10.23 5.92 -2.59
N LEU A 4 -10.41 4.94 -1.71
CA LEU A 4 -10.33 5.13 -0.27
C LEU A 4 -8.88 4.99 0.22
N PRO A 5 -8.43 5.80 1.19
CA PRO A 5 -7.11 5.66 1.80
C PRO A 5 -6.96 4.33 2.53
N VAL A 6 -5.73 3.83 2.68
CA VAL A 6 -5.42 2.68 3.53
C VAL A 6 -4.40 3.02 4.62
N THR A 7 -4.22 2.09 5.56
CA THR A 7 -3.39 2.26 6.77
C THR A 7 -2.71 0.93 7.15
N LEU A 8 -2.12 0.88 8.35
CA LEU A 8 -1.56 -0.32 8.96
C LEU A 8 -2.57 -1.48 8.95
N GLY A 9 -2.07 -2.68 8.68
CA GLY A 9 -2.89 -3.88 8.59
C GLY A 9 -3.64 -4.05 7.28
N CYS A 10 -3.56 -3.09 6.34
CA CYS A 10 -4.10 -3.27 5.00
C CYS A 10 -3.44 -4.47 4.31
N ALA A 11 -4.26 -5.39 3.81
CA ALA A 11 -3.83 -6.53 3.02
C ALA A 11 -3.36 -6.08 1.64
N VAL A 12 -2.28 -6.70 1.17
CA VAL A 12 -1.68 -6.47 -0.13
C VAL A 12 -1.31 -7.79 -0.79
N VAL A 13 -1.30 -7.80 -2.12
CA VAL A 13 -0.84 -8.94 -2.92
C VAL A 13 0.13 -8.46 -3.98
N LEU A 14 1.27 -9.12 -4.11
CA LEU A 14 2.28 -8.83 -5.13
C LEU A 14 2.21 -9.87 -6.24
N THR A 15 2.02 -9.42 -7.49
CA THR A 15 1.94 -10.29 -8.67
C THR A 15 2.84 -9.78 -9.81
N PRO A 16 3.76 -10.61 -10.35
CA PRO A 16 4.25 -11.86 -9.78
C PRO A 16 4.83 -11.63 -8.37
N GLY A 17 4.76 -12.63 -7.50
CA GLY A 17 5.47 -12.58 -6.22
C GLY A 17 6.98 -12.79 -6.41
N ALA A 18 7.74 -12.70 -5.33
CA ALA A 18 9.21 -12.79 -5.37
C ALA A 18 9.73 -14.13 -5.91
N ALA A 19 8.93 -15.21 -5.81
CA ALA A 19 9.25 -16.53 -6.35
C ALA A 19 8.43 -16.90 -7.60
N GLY A 20 7.66 -15.96 -8.17
CA GLY A 20 6.77 -16.20 -9.31
C GLY A 20 5.29 -16.19 -8.93
N PRO A 21 4.77 -17.16 -8.15
CA PRO A 21 3.38 -17.13 -7.70
C PRO A 21 3.08 -15.89 -6.83
N PRO A 22 1.81 -15.42 -6.77
CA PRO A 22 1.47 -14.21 -6.01
C PRO A 22 1.78 -14.33 -4.52
N ASP A 23 2.48 -13.33 -3.97
CA ASP A 23 2.79 -13.24 -2.54
C ASP A 23 1.76 -12.34 -1.84
N SER A 24 1.42 -12.66 -0.60
CA SER A 24 0.49 -11.87 0.22
C SER A 24 1.22 -11.17 1.36
N GLY A 25 0.67 -10.08 1.86
CA GLY A 25 1.26 -9.37 2.97
C GLY A 25 0.33 -8.34 3.58
N VAL A 26 0.86 -7.60 4.55
CA VAL A 26 0.17 -6.49 5.19
C VAL A 26 1.09 -5.30 5.37
N ILE A 27 0.55 -4.08 5.34
CA ILE A 27 1.30 -2.86 5.69
C ILE A 27 1.61 -2.87 7.18
N VAL A 28 2.89 -2.79 7.56
CA VAL A 28 3.34 -2.87 8.96
C VAL A 28 4.04 -1.61 9.46
N MET A 29 4.48 -0.73 8.56
CA MET A 29 5.12 0.53 8.93
C MET A 29 4.74 1.63 7.95
N ILE A 30 4.45 2.80 8.48
CA ILE A 30 4.17 4.03 7.73
C ILE A 30 5.16 5.09 8.24
N PRO A 31 5.99 5.68 7.37
CA PRO A 31 7.06 6.59 7.81
C PRO A 31 6.54 7.92 8.37
N GLN A 32 5.38 8.39 7.88
CA GLN A 32 4.71 9.58 8.39
C GLN A 32 3.77 9.23 9.56
N GLN A 33 3.67 10.10 10.56
CA GLN A 33 2.85 9.86 11.76
C GLN A 33 1.88 11.02 12.09
N PHE A 34 1.76 12.02 11.21
CA PHE A 34 1.03 13.26 11.51
C PHE A 34 -0.29 13.39 10.74
N VAL A 35 -0.48 12.66 9.64
CA VAL A 35 -1.80 12.54 8.99
C VAL A 35 -2.39 11.18 9.35
N THR A 36 -3.47 11.22 10.13
CA THR A 36 -4.10 10.01 10.67
C THR A 36 -5.58 9.93 10.32
N ALA A 37 -6.11 8.71 10.21
CA ALA A 37 -7.53 8.42 10.22
C ALA A 37 -7.82 7.42 11.34
N ASN A 38 -8.84 7.69 12.17
CA ASN A 38 -9.19 6.86 13.33
C ASN A 38 -7.99 6.59 14.28
N GLY A 39 -7.09 7.57 14.43
CA GLY A 39 -5.88 7.46 15.25
C GLY A 39 -4.74 6.66 14.61
N MET A 40 -4.88 6.16 13.39
CA MET A 40 -3.84 5.42 12.66
C MET A 40 -3.26 6.26 11.51
N PRO A 41 -1.94 6.23 11.26
CA PRO A 41 -1.32 6.98 10.18
C PRO A 41 -1.76 6.48 8.80
N LEU A 42 -1.92 7.37 7.84
CA LEU A 42 -2.28 7.03 6.46
C LEU A 42 -1.06 6.53 5.66
N ALA A 43 -1.24 5.45 4.90
CA ALA A 43 -0.15 4.86 4.13
C ALA A 43 0.23 5.75 2.94
N VAL A 44 1.53 5.90 2.72
CA VAL A 44 2.13 6.67 1.63
C VAL A 44 3.17 5.84 0.88
N ALA A 45 3.60 6.28 -0.30
CA ALA A 45 4.80 5.73 -0.96
C ALA A 45 5.97 5.67 0.03
N GLY A 46 6.70 4.55 0.05
CA GLY A 46 7.74 4.27 1.06
C GLY A 46 7.24 3.62 2.35
N SER A 47 5.93 3.38 2.51
CA SER A 47 5.45 2.50 3.59
C SER A 47 5.96 1.06 3.38
N MET A 48 6.12 0.31 4.47
CA MET A 48 6.67 -1.05 4.41
C MET A 48 5.56 -2.08 4.61
N CYS A 49 5.59 -3.09 3.75
CA CYS A 49 4.80 -4.30 3.85
C CYS A 49 5.64 -5.44 4.43
N GLN A 50 5.06 -6.21 5.33
CA GLN A 50 5.55 -7.55 5.66
C GLN A 50 4.87 -8.52 4.70
N MET A 51 5.61 -8.96 3.69
CA MET A 51 5.17 -9.96 2.73
C MET A 51 5.49 -11.36 3.25
N VAL A 52 4.77 -12.35 2.75
CA VAL A 52 5.00 -13.77 2.94
C VAL A 52 5.13 -14.38 1.55
N ASN A 53 6.29 -15.00 1.29
CA ASN A 53 6.49 -15.70 0.05
C ASN A 53 5.55 -16.91 -0.03
N SER A 54 4.76 -16.98 -1.07
CA SER A 54 3.74 -18.01 -1.27
C SER A 54 4.31 -19.43 -1.44
N LEU A 55 5.54 -19.55 -1.94
CA LEU A 55 6.19 -20.84 -2.18
C LEU A 55 6.93 -21.36 -0.93
N SER A 56 7.68 -20.49 -0.24
CA SER A 56 8.49 -20.88 0.91
C SER A 56 7.85 -20.61 2.28
N GLY A 57 6.80 -19.79 2.33
CA GLY A 57 6.22 -19.28 3.57
C GLY A 57 7.12 -18.26 4.31
N ALA A 58 8.29 -17.92 3.75
CA ALA A 58 9.24 -17.05 4.44
C ALA A 58 8.77 -15.58 4.41
N PRO A 59 8.82 -14.86 5.55
CA PRO A 59 8.52 -13.44 5.60
C PRO A 59 9.64 -12.62 4.94
N TYR A 60 9.28 -11.58 4.19
CA TYR A 60 10.24 -10.60 3.68
C TYR A 60 9.65 -9.18 3.65
N PRO A 61 10.48 -8.14 3.85
CA PRO A 61 10.03 -6.76 3.76
C PRO A 61 9.90 -6.31 2.30
N LEU A 62 8.89 -5.49 1.99
CA LEU A 62 8.74 -4.82 0.70
C LEU A 62 8.32 -3.37 0.90
N SER A 63 9.07 -2.43 0.33
CA SER A 63 8.65 -1.02 0.31
C SER A 63 7.63 -0.77 -0.79
N ILE A 64 6.58 0.00 -0.48
CA ILE A 64 5.61 0.49 -1.46
C ILE A 64 6.30 1.51 -2.38
N GLY A 65 6.19 1.32 -3.70
CA GLY A 65 6.75 2.21 -4.71
C GLY A 65 5.97 3.52 -4.86
N SER A 66 6.50 4.44 -5.66
CA SER A 66 5.89 5.75 -5.93
C SER A 66 5.08 5.81 -7.23
N VAL A 67 5.08 4.75 -8.05
CA VAL A 67 4.35 4.69 -9.32
C VAL A 67 3.05 3.93 -9.12
N GLY A 68 1.91 4.57 -9.36
CA GLY A 68 0.57 3.98 -9.18
C GLY A 68 -0.13 4.34 -7.86
N VAL A 69 0.53 5.13 -7.00
CA VAL A 69 -0.09 5.81 -5.83
C VAL A 69 -0.74 7.12 -6.26
N SER A 70 -1.40 7.86 -5.36
CA SER A 70 -1.96 9.16 -5.75
C SER A 70 -0.91 10.15 -6.26
N GLY A 71 -1.15 10.70 -7.46
CA GLY A 71 -0.40 11.83 -8.00
C GLY A 71 -0.93 13.20 -7.55
N SER A 72 -2.11 13.25 -6.94
CA SER A 72 -2.74 14.53 -6.55
C SER A 72 -2.75 14.79 -5.04
N LEU A 73 -2.84 13.72 -4.23
CA LEU A 73 -2.86 13.81 -2.79
C LEU A 73 -1.54 13.23 -2.26
N MET A 74 -0.70 14.15 -1.81
CA MET A 74 0.62 13.83 -1.26
C MET A 74 0.69 14.23 0.20
N ILE A 75 1.38 13.42 0.99
CA ILE A 75 1.75 13.72 2.36
C ILE A 75 3.27 13.71 2.39
N ASN A 76 3.88 14.84 2.75
CA ASN A 76 5.34 15.00 2.73
C ASN A 76 5.98 14.63 1.38
N ASN A 77 5.38 15.08 0.26
CA ASN A 77 5.77 14.72 -1.11
C ASN A 77 5.74 13.22 -1.44
N GLN A 78 5.07 12.41 -0.63
CA GLN A 78 4.83 10.99 -0.88
C GLN A 78 3.37 10.78 -1.24
N GLY A 79 3.10 10.15 -2.38
CA GLY A 79 1.73 9.89 -2.83
C GLY A 79 0.97 8.98 -1.86
N LEU A 80 -0.29 9.33 -1.60
CA LEU A 80 -1.18 8.54 -0.74
C LEU A 80 -1.47 7.17 -1.38
N VAL A 81 -1.41 6.11 -0.56
CA VAL A 81 -1.77 4.75 -0.97
C VAL A 81 -3.27 4.53 -0.74
N ARG A 82 -3.94 4.01 -1.76
CA ARG A 82 -5.40 3.85 -1.75
C ARG A 82 -5.80 2.42 -2.12
N MET A 83 -6.96 2.00 -1.63
CA MET A 83 -7.55 0.71 -1.97
C MET A 83 -7.78 0.61 -3.48
N GLY A 84 -7.35 -0.51 -4.07
CA GLY A 84 -7.38 -0.74 -5.51
C GLY A 84 -6.27 -0.02 -6.28
N ASP A 85 -5.27 0.58 -5.62
CA ASP A 85 -4.04 0.99 -6.30
C ASP A 85 -3.26 -0.26 -6.76
N GLN A 86 -2.66 -0.12 -7.94
CA GLN A 86 -1.76 -1.08 -8.56
C GLN A 86 -0.40 -0.40 -8.66
N ILE A 87 0.49 -0.77 -7.76
CA ILE A 87 1.73 -0.04 -7.52
C ILE A 87 2.90 -0.88 -8.00
N ILE A 88 3.79 -0.29 -8.80
CA ILE A 88 5.02 -1.01 -9.20
C ILE A 88 5.94 -1.11 -7.99
N ALA A 89 6.25 -2.33 -7.54
CA ALA A 89 7.09 -2.57 -6.37
C ALA A 89 7.86 -3.90 -6.49
N GLY A 90 9.17 -3.87 -6.23
CA GLY A 90 10.01 -5.07 -6.23
C GLY A 90 9.94 -5.84 -7.55
N ALA A 91 9.47 -7.09 -7.47
CA ALA A 91 9.40 -8.02 -8.60
C ALA A 91 8.15 -7.87 -9.49
N GLY A 92 7.15 -7.07 -9.09
CA GLY A 92 5.85 -7.04 -9.76
C GLY A 92 4.96 -5.85 -9.41
N VAL A 93 3.66 -6.08 -9.53
CA VAL A 93 2.61 -5.10 -9.22
C VAL A 93 1.99 -5.45 -7.87
N LEU A 94 2.12 -4.54 -6.92
CA LEU A 94 1.51 -4.59 -5.60
C LEU A 94 0.07 -4.06 -5.70
N SER A 95 -0.89 -4.95 -5.51
CA SER A 95 -2.30 -4.63 -5.44
C SER A 95 -2.71 -4.36 -3.99
N ILE A 96 -3.33 -3.20 -3.76
CA ILE A 96 -3.83 -2.78 -2.44
C ILE A 96 -5.28 -3.26 -2.27
N LEU A 97 -5.53 -4.17 -1.33
CA LEU A 97 -6.83 -4.82 -1.21
C LEU A 97 -7.75 -4.18 -0.16
N GLY A 98 -7.19 -3.63 0.91
CA GLY A 98 -7.94 -3.04 2.02
C GLY A 98 -7.80 -3.84 3.32
N PRO A 99 -8.58 -3.51 4.37
CA PRO A 99 -9.69 -2.56 4.39
C PRO A 99 -9.23 -1.09 4.26
N PRO A 100 -10.15 -0.17 3.90
CA PRO A 100 -9.86 1.26 3.92
C PRO A 100 -9.67 1.75 5.37
N ALA A 101 -8.81 2.76 5.54
CA ALA A 101 -8.55 3.37 6.85
C ALA A 101 -9.77 4.14 7.38
N THR A 102 -10.53 4.75 6.48
CA THR A 102 -11.77 5.48 6.78
C THR A 102 -12.62 5.62 5.51
N PRO A 103 -13.96 5.58 5.61
CA PRO A 103 -14.85 5.94 4.52
C PRO A 103 -15.08 7.46 4.39
N ALA A 104 -14.58 8.26 5.33
CA ALA A 104 -14.93 9.68 5.45
C ALA A 104 -14.37 10.58 4.33
N PHE A 105 -13.33 10.13 3.63
CA PHE A 105 -12.80 10.84 2.48
C PHE A 105 -12.35 9.85 1.39
N THR A 106 -12.44 10.31 0.14
CA THR A 106 -11.96 9.59 -1.03
C THR A 106 -11.04 10.50 -1.82
N ASP A 107 -10.08 9.90 -2.51
CA ASP A 107 -9.21 10.60 -3.43
C ASP A 107 -9.58 10.25 -4.87
N GLY A 108 -10.03 11.25 -5.63
CA GLY A 108 -10.43 11.15 -7.04
C GLY A 108 -9.28 11.31 -8.04
N GLY A 109 -8.07 11.62 -7.58
CA GLY A 109 -6.94 11.93 -8.43
C GLY A 109 -6.35 10.73 -9.18
N PRO A 110 -5.56 11.00 -10.23
CA PRO A 110 -4.89 9.96 -10.99
C PRO A 110 -3.87 9.18 -10.14
N PRO A 111 -3.51 7.96 -10.57
CA PRO A 111 -2.31 7.25 -10.09
C PRO A 111 -1.00 7.92 -10.52
#